data_AF-A0A6A8LWN8-F1
#
_entry.id   AF-A0A6A8LWN8-F1
#
_cell.length_a   1.000
_cell.length_b   1.000
_cell.length_c   1.000
_cell.angle_alpha   90.00
_cell.angle_beta   90.00
_cell.angle_gamma   90.00
#
_symmetry.space_group_name_H-M   'P 1'
#
loop_
_entity.id
_entity.type
_entity.pdbx_description
1 polymer ?
#
loop_
_entity_poly.entity_id
_entity_poly.type
_entity_poly.pdbx_seq_one_letter_code
_entity_poly.pdbx_strand_id
1 'polypeptide(L)' 'ECWYIIDAEPGSYLIYGHNAKNKAELDQMIESGDWDHLLRKVPVKTGDFYYVPSGTVHALNKGIMALETQQSSDTT' A
#
# COMPACT_ATOMS: atom_id res chain seq x y z
N GLU A 1 -4.30 -9.98 -2.28
CA GLU A 1 -5.45 -9.46 -3.07
C GLU A 1 -4.97 -8.75 -4.34
N CYS A 2 -5.86 -8.07 -5.06
CA CYS A 2 -5.53 -7.07 -6.06
C CYS A 2 -6.55 -5.93 -6.08
N TRP A 3 -6.13 -4.77 -6.56
CA TRP A 3 -6.95 -3.58 -6.69
C TRP A 3 -6.97 -3.09 -8.14
N TYR A 4 -8.17 -2.80 -8.63
CA TYR A 4 -8.38 -1.99 -9.82
C TYR A 4 -8.90 -0.62 -9.40
N ILE A 5 -8.21 0.43 -9.81
CA ILE A 5 -8.56 1.81 -9.43
C ILE A 5 -9.69 2.30 -10.33
N ILE A 6 -10.92 2.33 -9.81
CA ILE A 6 -12.10 2.82 -10.54
C ILE A 6 -12.05 4.34 -10.69
N ASP A 7 -11.60 5.04 -9.65
CA ASP A 7 -11.41 6.49 -9.67
C ASP A 7 -10.30 6.94 -8.72
N ALA A 8 -9.58 8.01 -9.08
CA ALA A 8 -8.52 8.60 -8.27
C ALA A 8 -8.44 10.12 -8.44
N GLU A 9 -8.55 10.85 -7.33
CA GLU A 9 -8.31 12.29 -7.28
C GLU A 9 -6.84 12.64 -7.66
N PRO A 10 -6.57 13.83 -8.23
CA PRO A 10 -5.22 14.27 -8.51
C PRO A 10 -4.33 14.25 -7.25
N GLY A 11 -3.20 13.54 -7.33
CA GLY A 11 -2.26 13.40 -6.22
C GLY A 11 -2.52 12.19 -5.31
N SER A 12 -3.55 11.39 -5.58
CA SER A 12 -3.78 10.12 -4.88
C SER A 12 -2.60 9.15 -5.04
N TYR A 13 -2.33 8.39 -3.99
CA TYR A 13 -1.22 7.42 -3.95
C TYR A 13 -1.54 6.24 -3.03
N LEU A 14 -0.94 5.08 -3.32
CA LEU A 14 -0.93 3.93 -2.42
C LEU A 14 0.30 3.97 -1.52
N ILE A 15 0.17 3.41 -0.31
CA ILE A 15 1.34 2.81 0.33
C ILE A 15 1.51 1.42 -0.28
N TYR A 16 2.68 1.13 -0.85
CA TYR A 16 2.97 -0.15 -1.49
C TYR A 16 4.43 -0.56 -1.23
N GLY A 17 4.63 -1.34 -0.18
CA GLY A 17 5.91 -1.80 0.33
C GLY A 17 6.60 -0.83 1.31
N HIS A 18 7.79 -1.24 1.76
CA HIS A 18 8.65 -0.46 2.65
C HIS A 18 10.11 -0.46 2.18
N ASN A 19 10.93 0.41 2.77
CA ASN A 19 12.35 0.59 2.43
C ASN A 19 13.33 -0.16 3.34
N ALA A 20 12.86 -0.70 4.48
CA ALA A 20 13.72 -1.49 5.37
C ALA A 20 14.35 -2.71 4.66
N LYS A 21 15.65 -2.93 4.89
CA LYS A 21 16.45 -3.96 4.21
C LYS A 21 16.38 -5.31 4.93
N ASN A 22 15.99 -5.30 6.20
CA ASN A 22 15.85 -6.49 7.03
C ASN A 22 14.83 -6.22 8.14
N LYS A 23 14.46 -7.28 8.87
CA LYS A 23 13.46 -7.21 9.92
C LYS A 23 13.84 -6.27 11.08
N ALA A 24 15.11 -6.28 11.51
CA ALA A 24 15.54 -5.42 12.62
C ALA A 24 15.44 -3.94 12.27
N GLU A 25 15.76 -3.56 11.03
CA GLU A 25 15.58 -2.20 10.52
C GLU A 25 14.09 -1.85 10.41
N LEU A 26 13.24 -2.78 9.97
CA LEU A 26 11.79 -2.59 9.94
C LEU A 26 11.24 -2.28 11.34
N ASP A 27 11.58 -3.11 12.32
CA ASP A 27 11.14 -2.96 13.71
C ASP A 27 11.58 -1.59 14.28
N GLN A 28 12.85 -1.21 14.08
CA GLN A 28 13.37 0.08 14.53
C GLN A 28 12.63 1.28 13.90
N MET A 29 12.37 1.24 12.59
CA MET A 29 11.67 2.35 11.90
C MET A 29 10.21 2.45 12.34
N ILE A 30 9.55 1.32 12.60
CA ILE A 30 8.20 1.28 13.17
C ILE A 30 8.18 1.88 14.58
N GLU A 31 9.08 1.45 15.47
CA GLU A 31 9.14 1.90 16.86
C GLU A 31 9.44 3.40 16.99
N SER A 32 10.28 3.92 16.10
CA SER A 32 10.60 5.35 16.04
C SER A 32 9.54 6.19 15.31
N GLY A 33 8.57 5.57 14.65
CA GLY A 33 7.51 6.25 13.90
C GLY A 33 8.00 6.94 12.63
N ASP A 34 9.09 6.45 12.03
CA ASP A 34 9.71 7.05 10.83
C ASP A 34 8.97 6.64 9.54
N TRP A 35 7.67 6.96 9.47
CA TRP A 35 6.79 6.51 8.39
C TRP A 35 7.15 7.07 7.02
N ASP A 36 7.64 8.32 6.97
CA ASP A 36 7.96 8.99 5.70
C ASP A 36 9.17 8.36 4.99
N HIS A 37 10.15 7.83 5.74
CA HIS A 37 11.27 7.08 5.15
C HIS A 37 10.97 5.60 5.02
N LEU A 38 10.17 5.02 5.93
CA LEU A 38 9.86 3.60 5.90
C LEU A 38 8.95 3.24 4.73
N LEU A 39 7.83 3.95 4.55
CA LEU A 39 6.75 3.56 3.66
C LEU A 39 6.97 4.09 2.23
N ARG A 40 6.66 3.25 1.23
CA ARG A 40 6.80 3.62 -0.18
C ARG A 40 5.48 4.16 -0.73
N LYS A 41 5.48 5.43 -1.13
CA LYS A 41 4.33 6.10 -1.78
C LYS A 41 4.38 5.85 -3.29
N VAL A 42 3.31 5.29 -3.85
CA VAL A 42 3.17 5.04 -5.29
C VAL A 42 1.98 5.83 -5.83
N PRO A 43 2.20 6.86 -6.66
CA PRO A 43 1.10 7.61 -7.28
C PRO A 43 0.21 6.69 -8.11
N VAL A 44 -1.09 6.95 -8.09
CA VAL A 44 -2.08 6.19 -8.87
C VAL A 44 -2.98 7.11 -9.68
N LYS A 45 -3.60 6.55 -10.70
CA LYS A 45 -4.66 7.19 -11.50
C LYS A 45 -5.77 6.18 -11.83
N THR A 46 -6.90 6.73 -12.26
CA THR A 46 -8.03 5.94 -12.77
C THR A 46 -7.59 4.94 -13.84
N GLY A 47 -8.00 3.69 -13.68
CA GLY A 47 -7.70 2.58 -14.57
C GLY A 47 -6.43 1.79 -14.23
N ASP A 48 -5.64 2.22 -13.24
CA ASP A 48 -4.47 1.44 -12.81
C ASP A 48 -4.88 0.12 -12.13
N PHE A 49 -4.00 -0.88 -12.22
CA PHE A 49 -4.17 -2.18 -11.58
C PHE A 49 -2.94 -2.52 -10.74
N TYR A 50 -3.17 -2.99 -9.52
CA TYR A 50 -2.13 -3.39 -8.58
C TYR A 50 -2.41 -4.80 -8.06
N TYR A 51 -1.50 -5.72 -8.33
CA TYR A 51 -1.47 -6.99 -7.62
C TYR A 51 -0.82 -6.78 -6.25
N VAL A 52 -1.39 -7.31 -5.17
CA VAL A 52 -0.86 -7.16 -3.81
C VAL A 52 -0.60 -8.58 -3.25
N PRO A 53 0.62 -9.11 -3.41
CA PRO A 53 0.99 -10.40 -2.84
C PRO A 53 0.92 -10.36 -1.30
N SER A 54 0.54 -11.47 -0.68
CA SER A 54 0.57 -11.62 0.79
C SER A 54 1.97 -11.31 1.34
N GLY A 55 2.02 -10.58 2.45
CA GLY A 55 3.26 -10.09 3.07
C GLY A 55 3.73 -8.73 2.56
N THR A 56 3.08 -8.15 1.56
CA THR A 56 3.34 -6.75 1.16
C THR A 56 2.75 -5.82 2.22
N VAL A 57 3.51 -4.86 2.75
CA VAL A 57 2.92 -3.76 3.55
C VAL A 57 2.21 -2.80 2.61
N HIS A 58 0.92 -2.52 2.82
CA HIS A 58 0.14 -1.70 1.89
C HIS A 58 -0.99 -0.92 2.58
N ALA A 59 -1.46 0.14 1.92
CA ALA A 59 -2.64 0.89 2.31
C ALA A 59 -3.22 1.69 1.13
N LEU A 60 -4.55 1.77 1.07
CA LEU A 60 -5.29 2.71 0.23
C LEU A 60 -5.40 4.06 0.95
N ASN A 61 -4.92 5.15 0.33
CA ASN A 61 -5.11 6.49 0.88
C ASN A 61 -6.38 7.17 0.35
N LYS A 62 -6.69 8.32 0.94
CA LYS A 62 -7.81 9.20 0.57
C LYS A 62 -7.83 9.49 -0.94
N GLY A 63 -9.03 9.62 -1.47
CA GLY A 63 -9.26 10.03 -2.86
C GLY A 63 -9.13 8.89 -3.85
N ILE A 64 -9.25 7.63 -3.40
CA ILE A 64 -9.21 6.43 -4.23
C ILE A 64 -10.52 5.67 -4.05
N MET A 65 -11.17 5.33 -5.17
CA MET A 65 -12.21 4.31 -5.22
C MET A 65 -11.66 3.09 -5.95
N ALA A 66 -11.63 1.95 -5.28
CA ALA A 66 -11.06 0.72 -5.82
C ALA A 66 -12.09 -0.41 -5.86
N LEU A 67 -11.98 -1.27 -6.87
CA LEU A 67 -12.53 -2.61 -6.85
C LEU A 67 -11.44 -3.54 -6.33
N GLU A 68 -11.70 -4.18 -5.20
CA GLU A 68 -10.82 -5.18 -4.61
C GLU A 68 -11.29 -6.58 -4.93
N THR A 69 -10.37 -7.42 -5.38
CA THR A 69 -10.60 -8.87 -5.48
C THR A 69 -9.57 -9.59 -4.62
N GLN A 70 -10.07 -10.36 -3.65
CA GLN A 70 -9.26 -11.06 -2.68
C GLN A 70 -9.65 -12.53 -2.56
N GLN A 71 -8.80 -13.32 -1.90
CA GLN A 71 -9.18 -14.64 -1.47
C GLN A 71 -10.29 -14.53 -0.42
N SER A 72 -11.10 -15.58 -0.23
CA SER A 72 -12.12 -15.62 0.83
C SER A 72 -11.45 -15.73 2.21
N SER A 73 -10.92 -14.60 2.71
CA SER A 73 -10.19 -14.44 3.96
C SER A 73 -10.49 -13.05 4.54
N ASP A 74 -10.29 -12.91 5.84
CA ASP A 74 -10.47 -11.66 6.61
C ASP A 74 -9.28 -11.42 7.55
N THR A 75 -8.12 -12.01 7.23
CA THR A 75 -6.89 -11.79 7.99
C THR A 75 -6.24 -10.50 7.48
N THR A 76 -6.11 -9.51 8.35
CA THR A 76 -5.38 -8.26 8.10
C THR A 76 -4.17 -8.13 9.03
#